data_AF-A0A3D2T2L6-F1
#
_entry.id   AF-A0A3D2T2L6-F1
#
_cell.length_a   1.000
_cell.length_b   1.000
_cell.length_c   1.000
_cell.angle_alpha   90.00
_cell.angle_beta   90.00
_cell.angle_gamma   90.00
#
_symmetry.space_group_name_H-M   'P 1'
#
loop_
_entity.id
_entity.type
_entity.pdbx_description
1 polymer ?
#
loop_
_entity_poly.entity_id
_entity_poly.type
_entity_poly.pdbx_seq_one_letter_code
_entity_poly.pdbx_strand_id
1 'polypeptide(L)'
;MSNVTKYAFTGLVGVALITLVFMPFLDPAGRRGLVIAALIALPIQIVAFAAMLSFRSNWNRFLAVWVGGTLLRMVAIGLAAFVAIRLDLEGLAPMLLALAGFFFGLLLIEPIYLRSEHAETL
;
A
#
# COMPACT_ATOMS: atom_id res chain seq x y z
N MET A 1 -18.65 10.36 -4.77
CA MET A 1 -17.60 9.32 -4.92
C MET A 1 -17.44 8.60 -3.59
N SER A 2 -17.46 7.26 -3.59
CA SER A 2 -17.16 6.46 -2.38
C SER A 2 -15.78 6.81 -1.85
N ASN A 3 -15.59 6.75 -0.52
CA ASN A 3 -14.29 7.00 0.10
C ASN A 3 -13.24 5.97 -0.30
N VAL A 4 -13.64 4.76 -0.72
CA VAL A 4 -12.75 3.80 -1.38
C VAL A 4 -12.19 4.37 -2.68
N THR A 5 -13.03 5.01 -3.50
CA THR A 5 -12.61 5.60 -4.78
C THR A 5 -11.69 6.81 -4.56
N LYS A 6 -11.98 7.66 -3.57
CA LYS A 6 -11.12 8.81 -3.21
C LYS A 6 -9.76 8.33 -2.69
N TYR A 7 -9.77 7.32 -1.83
CA TYR A 7 -8.55 6.70 -1.31
C TYR A 7 -7.72 6.05 -2.43
N ALA A 8 -8.35 5.23 -3.27
CA ALA A 8 -7.68 4.59 -4.40
C ALA A 8 -7.09 5.61 -5.37
N PHE A 9 -7.82 6.69 -5.67
CA PHE A 9 -7.32 7.77 -6.52
C PHE A 9 -6.14 8.51 -5.88
N THR A 10 -6.23 8.85 -4.59
CA THR A 10 -5.16 9.53 -3.87
C THR A 10 -3.92 8.66 -3.74
N GLY A 11 -4.12 7.36 -3.46
CA GLY A 11 -3.05 6.38 -3.41
C GLY A 11 -2.39 6.20 -4.76
N LEU A 12 -3.18 6.07 -5.84
CA LEU A 12 -2.67 5.99 -7.21
C LEU A 12 -1.84 7.23 -7.57
N VAL A 13 -2.38 8.43 -7.35
CA VAL A 13 -1.68 9.70 -7.64
C VAL A 13 -0.42 9.83 -6.80
N GLY A 14 -0.49 9.55 -5.49
CA GLY A 14 0.66 9.63 -4.60
C GLY A 14 1.77 8.66 -4.98
N VAL A 15 1.43 7.39 -5.23
CA VAL A 15 2.39 6.37 -5.69
C VAL A 15 2.97 6.78 -7.05
N ALA A 16 2.15 7.21 -8.00
CA ALA A 16 2.62 7.63 -9.33
C ALA A 16 3.57 8.84 -9.25
N LEU A 17 3.26 9.84 -8.43
CA LEU A 17 4.13 11.01 -8.23
C LEU A 17 5.45 10.63 -7.59
N ILE A 18 5.44 9.81 -6.54
CA ILE A 18 6.67 9.30 -5.92
C ILE A 18 7.47 8.51 -6.95
N THR A 19 6.82 7.62 -7.71
CA THR A 19 7.49 6.84 -8.76
C THR A 19 8.16 7.73 -9.82
N LEU A 20 7.46 8.77 -10.28
CA LEU A 20 8.00 9.73 -11.27
C LEU A 20 9.16 10.56 -10.71
N VAL A 21 9.06 11.02 -9.47
CA VAL A 21 10.11 11.82 -8.81
C VAL A 21 11.38 10.99 -8.60
N PHE A 22 11.26 9.72 -8.21
CA PHE A 22 12.41 8.87 -7.94
C PHE A 22 13.01 8.21 -9.18
N MET A 23 12.25 8.10 -10.29
CA MET A 23 12.74 7.51 -11.54
C MET A 23 14.10 8.04 -12.04
N PRO A 24 14.36 9.36 -12.12
CA PRO A 24 15.64 9.88 -12.61
C PRO A 24 16.83 9.57 -11.70
N PHE A 25 16.60 9.33 -10.41
CA PHE A 25 17.66 9.06 -9.41
C PHE A 25 18.04 7.59 -9.28
N LEU A 26 17.26 6.69 -9.89
CA LEU A 26 17.46 5.24 -9.78
C LEU A 26 18.10 4.67 -11.04
N ASP A 27 18.98 3.69 -10.84
CA ASP A 27 19.50 2.81 -11.87
C ASP A 27 18.37 1.96 -12.50
N PRO A 28 18.58 1.37 -13.70
CA PRO A 28 17.56 0.59 -14.39
C PRO A 28 16.93 -0.53 -13.53
N ALA A 29 17.75 -1.22 -12.73
CA ALA A 29 17.31 -2.23 -11.77
C ALA A 29 16.41 -1.63 -10.66
N GLY A 30 16.80 -0.48 -10.11
CA GLY A 30 16.02 0.25 -9.10
C GLY A 30 14.67 0.74 -9.63
N ARG A 31 14.62 1.23 -10.87
CA ARG A 31 13.36 1.65 -11.54
C ARG A 31 12.38 0.48 -11.67
N ARG A 32 12.88 -0.68 -12.10
CA ARG A 32 12.06 -1.90 -12.20
C ARG A 32 11.52 -2.33 -10.84
N GLY A 33 12.38 -2.32 -9.80
CA GLY A 33 11.97 -2.61 -8.43
C GLY A 33 10.89 -1.64 -7.92
N LEU A 34 11.03 -0.35 -8.18
CA LEU A 34 10.06 0.68 -7.80
C LEU A 34 8.68 0.46 -8.44
N VAL A 35 8.64 0.11 -9.72
CA VAL A 35 7.38 -0.16 -10.44
C VAL A 35 6.72 -1.45 -9.95
N ILE A 36 7.50 -2.51 -9.72
CA ILE A 36 6.98 -3.77 -9.16
C ILE A 36 6.39 -3.52 -7.77
N ALA A 37 7.10 -2.75 -6.93
CA ALA A 37 6.61 -2.37 -5.61
C ALA A 37 5.28 -1.61 -5.68
N ALA A 38 5.14 -0.65 -6.61
CA ALA A 38 3.89 0.08 -6.81
C ALA A 38 2.73 -0.83 -7.25
N LEU A 39 3.00 -1.76 -8.18
CA LEU A 39 2.00 -2.72 -8.68
C LEU A 39 1.52 -3.69 -7.61
N ILE A 40 2.35 -4.01 -6.61
CA ILE A 40 1.98 -4.88 -5.49
C ILE A 40 1.28 -4.07 -4.38
N ALA A 41 1.83 -2.90 -4.03
CA ALA A 41 1.34 -2.12 -2.90
C ALA A 41 -0.08 -1.61 -3.10
N LEU A 42 -0.39 -1.06 -4.29
CA LEU A 42 -1.70 -0.48 -4.59
C LEU A 42 -2.87 -1.47 -4.41
N PRO A 43 -2.89 -2.65 -5.06
CA PRO A 43 -4.02 -3.57 -4.92
C PRO A 43 -4.17 -4.08 -3.50
N ILE A 44 -3.07 -4.44 -2.82
CA ILE A 44 -3.11 -4.92 -1.43
C ILE A 44 -3.70 -3.86 -0.52
N GLN A 45 -3.28 -2.60 -0.68
CA GLN A 45 -3.75 -1.53 0.16
C GLN A 45 -5.20 -1.16 -0.10
N ILE A 46 -5.63 -1.12 -1.37
CA ILE A 46 -7.04 -0.84 -1.72
C ILE A 46 -7.95 -1.92 -1.14
N VAL A 47 -7.56 -3.20 -1.22
CA VAL A 47 -8.31 -4.32 -0.65
C VAL A 47 -8.35 -4.24 0.88
N ALA A 48 -7.21 -3.96 1.53
CA ALA A 48 -7.15 -3.80 2.99
C ALA A 48 -8.05 -2.66 3.48
N PHE A 49 -8.04 -1.52 2.79
CA PHE A 49 -8.87 -0.36 3.11
C PHE A 49 -10.36 -0.64 2.90
N ALA A 50 -10.73 -1.28 1.78
CA ALA A 50 -12.10 -1.68 1.51
C ALA A 50 -12.64 -2.64 2.59
N ALA A 51 -11.81 -3.59 3.03
CA ALA A 51 -12.16 -4.50 4.13
C ALA A 51 -12.34 -3.74 5.46
N MET A 52 -11.53 -2.74 5.77
CA MET A 52 -11.71 -1.94 6.99
C MET A 52 -13.06 -1.21 7.00
N LEU A 53 -13.47 -0.65 5.85
CA LEU A 53 -14.75 0.02 5.70
C LEU A 53 -15.93 -0.94 5.89
N SER A 54 -15.87 -2.17 5.34
CA SER A 54 -16.97 -3.13 5.45
C SER A 54 -17.20 -3.64 6.87
N PHE A 55 -16.19 -3.61 7.74
CA PHE A 55 -16.27 -4.13 9.11
C PHE A 55 -16.28 -3.06 10.21
N ARG A 56 -16.44 -1.77 9.85
CA ARG A 56 -16.38 -0.64 10.81
C ARG A 56 -17.43 -0.69 11.92
N SER A 57 -18.58 -1.33 11.69
CA SER A 57 -19.69 -1.37 12.65
C SER A 57 -19.40 -2.19 13.90
N ASN A 58 -18.36 -3.04 13.90
CA ASN A 58 -17.98 -3.88 15.02
C ASN A 58 -16.51 -3.66 15.37
N TRP A 59 -16.23 -3.04 16.53
CA TRP A 59 -14.87 -2.72 16.99
C TRP A 59 -13.92 -3.94 16.97
N ASN A 60 -14.40 -5.11 17.41
CA ASN A 60 -13.60 -6.34 17.37
C ASN A 60 -13.28 -6.81 15.95
N ARG A 61 -14.21 -6.67 15.00
CA ARG A 61 -13.96 -7.05 13.60
C ARG A 61 -13.06 -6.04 12.90
N PHE A 62 -13.20 -4.75 13.23
CA PHE A 62 -12.30 -3.70 12.76
C PHE A 62 -10.86 -3.97 13.18
N LEU A 63 -10.63 -4.27 14.46
CA LEU A 63 -9.30 -4.64 14.96
C LEU A 63 -8.76 -5.91 14.28
N ALA A 64 -9.59 -6.93 14.11
CA ALA A 64 -9.19 -8.16 13.42
C ALA A 64 -8.78 -7.91 11.96
N VAL A 65 -9.52 -7.08 11.22
CA VAL A 65 -9.20 -6.69 9.84
C VAL A 65 -7.95 -5.80 9.79
N TRP A 66 -7.78 -4.91 10.76
CA TRP A 66 -6.59 -4.07 10.85
C TRP A 66 -5.32 -4.88 11.11
N VAL A 67 -5.36 -5.79 12.08
CA VAL A 67 -4.26 -6.74 12.35
C VAL A 67 -4.03 -7.64 11.13
N GLY A 68 -5.10 -8.15 10.53
CA GLY A 68 -5.04 -8.97 9.32
C GLY A 68 -4.39 -8.23 8.14
N GLY A 69 -4.73 -6.96 7.93
CA GLY A 69 -4.11 -6.11 6.92
C GLY A 69 -2.63 -5.86 7.19
N THR A 70 -2.24 -5.65 8.45
CA THR A 70 -0.83 -5.51 8.84
C THR A 70 -0.04 -6.79 8.59
N LEU A 71 -0.59 -7.94 8.97
CA LEU A 71 0.01 -9.24 8.68
C LEU A 71 0.15 -9.49 7.18
N LEU A 72 -0.90 -9.17 6.40
CA LEU A 72 -0.87 -9.29 4.94
C LEU A 72 0.26 -8.46 4.32
N ARG A 73 0.48 -7.23 4.80
CA ARG A 73 1.58 -6.38 4.34
C ARG A 73 2.95 -6.98 4.68
N MET A 74 3.12 -7.50 5.90
CA MET A 74 4.38 -8.17 6.30
C MET A 74 4.65 -9.41 5.45
N VAL A 75 3.61 -10.23 5.20
CA VAL A 75 3.71 -11.39 4.31
C VAL A 75 4.03 -10.97 2.88
N ALA A 76 3.42 -9.89 2.37
CA ALA A 76 3.69 -9.38 1.03
C ALA A 76 5.15 -8.92 0.86
N ILE A 77 5.70 -8.22 1.86
CA ILE A 77 7.12 -7.83 1.87
C ILE A 77 8.02 -9.07 1.91
N GLY A 78 7.73 -10.03 2.80
CA GLY A 78 8.49 -11.26 2.91
C GLY A 78 8.45 -12.12 1.64
N LEU A 79 7.28 -12.22 1.01
CA LEU A 79 7.10 -12.96 -0.24
C LEU A 79 7.81 -12.27 -1.40
N ALA A 80 7.72 -10.93 -1.49
CA ALA A 80 8.45 -10.16 -2.48
C ALA A 80 9.96 -10.33 -2.33
N ALA A 81 10.48 -10.31 -1.09
CA ALA A 81 11.88 -10.59 -0.80
C ALA A 81 12.27 -12.01 -1.23
N PHE A 82 11.48 -13.00 -0.84
CA PHE A 82 11.72 -14.40 -1.18
C PHE A 82 11.76 -14.63 -2.69
N VAL A 83 10.77 -14.11 -3.43
CA VAL A 83 10.70 -14.21 -4.89
C VAL A 83 11.86 -13.47 -5.54
N ALA A 84 12.24 -12.29 -5.05
CA ALA A 84 13.35 -11.53 -5.60
C ALA A 84 14.70 -12.24 -5.41
N ILE A 85 14.93 -12.87 -4.25
CA ILE A 85 16.12 -13.71 -4.02
C ILE A 85 16.12 -14.92 -4.96
N ARG A 86 14.96 -15.56 -5.16
CA ARG A 86 14.85 -16.76 -6.01
C ARG A 86 15.03 -16.48 -7.49
N LEU A 87 14.70 -15.27 -7.94
CA LEU A 87 14.83 -14.84 -9.33
C LEU A 87 16.12 -14.05 -9.59
N ASP A 88 17.00 -13.95 -8.58
CA ASP A 88 18.25 -13.17 -8.62
C ASP A 88 18.03 -11.75 -9.17
N LEU A 89 16.96 -11.09 -8.69
CA LEU A 89 16.60 -9.77 -9.17
C LEU A 89 17.61 -8.74 -8.67
N GLU A 90 18.36 -8.17 -9.60
CA GLU A 90 19.10 -6.93 -9.37
C GLU A 90 18.14 -5.84 -8.87
N GLY A 91 18.52 -5.11 -7.81
CA GLY A 91 17.67 -4.06 -7.23
C GLY A 91 16.67 -4.53 -6.16
N LEU A 92 16.92 -5.68 -5.52
CA LEU A 92 16.11 -6.15 -4.38
C LEU A 92 15.99 -5.11 -3.27
N ALA A 93 17.09 -4.46 -2.88
CA ALA A 93 17.08 -3.44 -1.82
C ALA A 93 16.15 -2.25 -2.14
N PRO A 94 16.26 -1.56 -3.30
CA PRO A 94 15.34 -0.47 -3.65
C PRO A 94 13.89 -0.96 -3.82
N MET A 95 13.66 -2.18 -4.30
CA MET A 95 12.30 -2.74 -4.38
C MET A 95 11.64 -2.89 -3.00
N LEU A 96 12.34 -3.49 -2.03
CA LEU A 96 11.80 -3.69 -0.68
C LEU A 96 11.61 -2.36 0.04
N LEU A 97 12.55 -1.43 -0.12
CA LEU A 97 12.44 -0.09 0.45
C LEU A 97 11.23 0.66 -0.12
N ALA A 98 11.04 0.62 -1.44
CA ALA A 98 9.89 1.21 -2.10
C ALA A 98 8.57 0.57 -1.62
N LEU A 99 8.52 -0.76 -1.53
CA LEU A 99 7.33 -1.49 -1.10
C LEU A 99 6.95 -1.12 0.34
N ALA A 100 7.92 -1.10 1.26
CA ALA A 100 7.71 -0.68 2.64
C ALA A 100 7.27 0.79 2.72
N GLY A 101 7.93 1.67 1.97
CA GLY A 101 7.59 3.10 1.90
C GLY A 101 6.17 3.34 1.39
N PHE A 102 5.75 2.63 0.34
CA PHE A 102 4.38 2.74 -0.19
C PHE A 102 3.35 2.22 0.79
N PHE A 103 3.56 1.05 1.40
CA PHE A 103 2.62 0.55 2.41
C PHE A 103 2.47 1.51 3.59
N PHE A 104 3.57 2.06 4.09
CA PHE A 104 3.54 2.99 5.20
C PHE A 104 2.90 4.32 4.83
N GLY A 105 3.31 4.92 3.71
CA GLY A 105 2.76 6.18 3.22
C GLY A 105 1.27 6.10 2.95
N LEU A 106 0.81 5.00 2.33
CA LEU A 106 -0.60 4.77 2.10
C LEU A 106 -1.38 4.51 3.39
N LEU A 107 -0.76 3.87 4.39
CA LEU A 107 -1.38 3.61 5.69
C LEU A 107 -1.56 4.90 6.48
N LEU A 108 -0.60 5.83 6.42
CA LEU A 108 -0.74 7.16 7.06
C LEU A 108 -1.91 7.98 6.52
N ILE A 109 -2.31 7.73 5.27
CA ILE A 109 -3.41 8.42 4.61
C ILE A 109 -4.77 7.79 4.98
N GLU A 110 -4.82 6.49 5.32
CA GLU A 110 -6.07 5.77 5.68
C GLU A 110 -6.92 6.48 6.77
N PRO A 111 -6.36 6.95 7.91
CA PRO A 111 -7.12 7.57 8.99
C PRO A 111 -7.91 8.81 8.55
N ILE A 112 -7.37 9.57 7.60
CA ILE A 112 -8.01 10.80 7.10
C ILE A 112 -9.34 10.46 6.44
N TYR A 113 -9.34 9.41 5.60
CA TYR A 113 -10.53 8.96 4.89
C TYR A 113 -11.51 8.21 5.80
N LEU A 114 -11.01 7.40 6.75
CA LEU A 114 -11.84 6.73 7.76
C LEU A 114 -12.58 7.73 8.67
N ARG A 115 -11.95 8.87 8.99
CA ARG A 115 -12.55 9.93 9.81
C ARG A 115 -13.62 10.72 9.06
N SER A 116 -13.41 10.97 7.77
CA SER A 116 -14.34 11.77 6.95
C SER A 116 -15.74 11.17 6.84
N GLU A 117 -15.87 9.83 6.80
CA GLU A 117 -17.19 9.18 6.78
C GLU A 117 -17.91 9.14 8.13
N HIS A 118 -17.20 9.24 9.25
CA HIS A 118 -17.88 9.34 10.54
C HIS A 118 -18.62 10.68 10.69
N ALA A 119 -18.10 11.73 10.05
CA ALA A 119 -18.70 13.06 10.07
C ALA A 119 -19.91 13.20 9.13
N GLU A 120 -19.99 12.44 8.04
CA GLU A 120 -21.17 12.45 7.14
C GLU A 120 -22.35 11.61 7.66
N THR A 121 -22.16 10.78 8.69
CA THR A 121 -23.22 9.93 9.28
C THR A 121 -23.82 10.48 10.59
N LEU A 122 -23.46 11.71 10.98
CA LEU A 122 -24.03 12.45 12.12
C LEU A 122 -24.87 13.62 11.61
#